data_AF-R4X1G6-F1
#
_entry.id   AF-R4X1G6-F1
#
_cell.length_a   1.000
_cell.length_b   1.000
_cell.length_c   1.000
_cell.angle_alpha   90.00
_cell.angle_beta   90.00
_cell.angle_gamma   90.00
#
_symmetry.space_group_name_H-M   'P 1'
#
loop_
_entity.id
_entity.type
_entity.pdbx_description
1 polymer ?
#
loop_
_entity_poly.entity_id
_entity_poly.type
_entity_poly.pdbx_seq_one_letter_code
_entity_poly.pdbx_strand_id
1 'polypeptide(L)' 'MYKKGVVIEIQFPPARLNDAAGDPYWIDLTLDEARRLHAQLSRRLEGDARANQPLDTFSLE' A
#
# COMPACT_ATOMS: atom_id res chain seq x y z
N MET A 1 7.61 11.43 3.73
CA MET A 1 7.59 11.78 5.17
C MET A 1 6.89 10.65 5.90
N TYR A 2 7.58 9.91 6.78
CA TYR A 2 7.00 8.74 7.45
C TYR A 2 5.95 9.20 8.48
N LYS A 3 4.68 8.80 8.29
CA LYS A 3 3.61 9.08 9.25
C LYS A 3 3.59 8.00 10.32
N LYS A 4 3.61 8.41 11.59
CA LYS A 4 3.50 7.48 12.74
C LYS A 4 2.21 6.67 12.62
N GLY A 5 2.31 5.35 12.72
CA GLY A 5 1.17 4.44 12.61
C GLY A 5 0.86 3.94 11.19
N VAL A 6 1.63 4.35 10.18
CA VAL A 6 1.55 3.70 8.85
C VAL A 6 2.12 2.28 8.95
N VAL A 7 1.34 1.32 8.47
CA VAL A 7 1.70 -0.11 8.51
C VAL A 7 2.26 -0.63 7.19
N ILE A 8 1.92 0.02 6.07
CA ILE A 8 2.38 -0.33 4.73
C ILE A 8 2.56 0.92 3.87
N GLU A 9 3.59 0.94 3.04
CA GLU A 9 3.82 1.93 2.00
C GLU A 9 3.60 1.29 0.63
N ILE A 10 2.80 1.92 -0.23
CA ILE A 10 2.58 1.45 -1.60
C ILE A 10 3.41 2.30 -2.55
N GLN A 11 4.35 1.66 -3.25
CA GLN A 11 5.19 2.28 -4.26
C GLN A 11 4.69 1.91 -5.66
N PHE A 12 4.61 2.90 -6.54
CA PHE A 12 4.09 2.74 -7.89
C PHE A 12 4.74 3.76 -8.84
N PRO A 13 4.86 3.44 -10.15
CA PRO A 13 5.36 4.38 -11.13
C PRO A 13 4.38 5.57 -11.31
N PRO A 14 4.86 6.78 -11.66
CA PRO A 14 3.99 7.96 -11.81
C PRO A 14 2.81 7.76 -12.77
N ALA A 15 2.98 6.92 -13.80
CA ALA A 15 1.93 6.61 -14.77
C ALA A 15 0.70 5.90 -14.18
N ARG A 16 0.79 5.34 -12.96
CA ARG A 16 -0.33 4.73 -12.24
C ARG A 16 -1.17 5.75 -11.45
N LEU A 17 -0.64 6.96 -11.25
CA LEU A 17 -1.39 8.02 -10.59
C LEU A 17 -2.47 8.52 -11.52
N ASN A 18 -3.72 8.39 -11.11
CA ASN A 18 -4.84 9.01 -11.80
C ASN A 18 -5.18 10.32 -11.10
N ASP A 19 -4.66 11.41 -11.66
CA ASP A 19 -4.86 12.79 -11.22
C ASP A 19 -5.85 13.56 -12.11
N ALA A 20 -6.32 12.94 -13.18
CA ALA A 20 -7.18 13.56 -14.19
C ALA A 20 -8.58 13.92 -13.68
N ALA A 21 -9.04 13.27 -12.60
CA ALA A 21 -10.35 13.54 -12.00
C ALA A 21 -10.34 14.60 -10.89
N GLY A 22 -9.17 15.16 -10.58
CA GLY A 22 -8.98 16.07 -9.46
C GLY A 22 -8.85 15.35 -8.12
N ASP A 23 -8.63 16.14 -7.06
CA ASP A 23 -8.41 15.64 -5.70
C ASP A 23 -9.70 14.99 -5.13
N PRO A 24 -9.64 13.77 -4.56
CA PRO A 24 -8.46 12.94 -4.29
C PRO A 24 -7.93 12.15 -5.49
N TYR A 25 -6.60 12.05 -5.60
CA TYR A 25 -5.94 11.17 -6.56
C TYR A 25 -6.13 9.70 -6.19
N TRP A 26 -6.24 8.84 -7.20
CA TRP A 26 -6.32 7.39 -7.00
C TRP A 26 -5.27 6.64 -7.81
N ILE A 27 -5.06 5.38 -7.43
CA ILE A 27 -4.27 4.40 -8.18
C ILE A 27 -5.16 3.22 -8.51
N ASP A 28 -5.09 2.74 -9.74
CA ASP A 28 -5.83 1.56 -10.15
C ASP A 28 -5.04 0.29 -9.83
N LEU A 29 -5.71 -0.64 -9.14
CA LEU A 29 -5.19 -1.98 -8.88
C LEU A 29 -5.84 -2.97 -9.82
N THR A 30 -5.02 -3.80 -10.46
CA THR A 30 -5.50 -5.03 -11.07
C THR A 30 -5.99 -5.99 -9.99
N LEU A 31 -6.81 -6.98 -10.39
CA LEU A 31 -7.29 -8.02 -9.47
C LEU A 31 -6.13 -8.79 -8.80
N ASP A 32 -5.04 -9.04 -9.54
CA ASP A 32 -3.86 -9.71 -8.99
C ASP A 32 -3.18 -8.86 -7.92
N GLU A 33 -2.93 -7.59 -8.20
CA GLU A 33 -2.32 -6.65 -7.27
C GLU A 33 -3.17 -6.50 -6.00
N ALA A 34 -4.49 -6.40 -6.14
CA ALA A 34 -5.40 -6.34 -5.01
C ALA A 34 -5.31 -7.60 -4.13
N ARG A 35 -5.21 -8.79 -4.74
CA ARG A 35 -5.03 -10.05 -4.01
C ARG A 35 -3.69 -10.13 -3.28
N ARG A 36 -2.61 -9.70 -3.93
CA ARG A 36 -1.26 -9.66 -3.31
C ARG A 36 -1.21 -8.69 -2.14
N LEU A 37 -1.79 -7.49 -2.30
CA LEU A 37 -1.90 -6.50 -1.24
C LEU A 37 -2.71 -7.05 -0.06
N HIS A 38 -3.87 -7.65 -0.33
CA HIS A 38 -4.69 -8.28 0.70
C HIS A 38 -3.91 -9.35 1.47
N ALA A 39 -3.23 -10.27 0.78
CA ALA A 39 -2.45 -11.32 1.44
C ALA A 39 -1.27 -10.79 2.29
N GLN A 40 -0.66 -9.67 1.90
CA GLN A 40 0.36 -9.03 2.73
C GLN A 40 -0.25 -8.37 3.97
N LEU A 41 -1.35 -7.63 3.81
CA LEU A 41 -2.06 -7.00 4.91
C LEU A 41 -2.58 -8.02 5.92
N SER A 42 -3.23 -9.11 5.48
CA SER A 42 -3.72 -10.16 6.39
C SER A 42 -2.59 -10.73 7.24
N ARG A 43 -1.46 -11.11 6.61
CA ARG A 43 -0.28 -11.61 7.34
C ARG A 43 0.26 -10.61 8.35
N ARG A 44 0.29 -9.32 7.98
CA ARG A 44 0.81 -8.24 8.82
C ARG A 44 -0.07 -7.94 10.03
N LEU A 45 -1.38 -8.19 9.92
CA LEU A 45 -2.37 -7.94 10.96
C LEU A 45 -2.63 -9.17 11.84
N GLU A 46 -2.43 -10.37 11.32
CA GLU A 46 -2.49 -11.63 12.08
C GLU A 46 -1.25 -11.84 12.98
N GLY A 47 -0.09 -11.35 12.55
CA GLY A 47 1.09 -11.26 13.40
C GLY A 47 0.90 -10.18 14.47
N ASP A 48 1.40 -10.43 15.68
CA ASP A 48 1.37 -9.51 16.84
C ASP A 48 2.06 -8.18 16.46
N ALA A 49 1.30 -7.30 15.83
CA ALA A 49 1.74 -6.11 15.11
C ALA A 49 2.34 -5.11 16.10
N ARG A 50 3.63 -5.26 16.39
CA ARG A 50 4.30 -4.38 17.34
C ARG A 50 4.41 -2.97 16.74
N ALA A 51 4.17 -1.97 17.57
CA ALA A 51 4.27 -0.55 17.20
C ALA A 51 5.67 -0.14 16.67
N ASN A 52 6.70 -0.99 16.84
CA ASN A 52 8.08 -0.77 16.40
C ASN A 52 8.53 -1.73 15.27
N GLN A 53 7.60 -2.39 14.56
CA GLN A 53 7.98 -3.22 13.42
C GLN A 53 8.34 -2.33 12.21
N PRO A 54 9.33 -2.72 11.37
CA PRO A 54 9.64 -1.99 10.15
C PRO A 54 8.42 -1.86 9.23
N LEU A 55 8.39 -0.76 8.47
CA LEU A 55 7.37 -0.48 7.48
C LEU A 55 7.45 -1.51 6.35
N ASP A 56 6.33 -2.16 6.05
CA ASP A 56 6.26 -3.03 4.88
C ASP A 56 6.12 -2.17 3.62
N THR A 57 6.84 -2.53 2.57
CA THR A 57 6.68 -1.93 1.24
C THR A 57 5.93 -2.90 0.34
N PHE A 58 4.93 -2.38 -0.38
CA PHE A 58 4.24 -3.06 -1.46
C PHE A 58 4.50 -2.33 -2.77
N SER A 59 5.06 -3.02 -3.76
CA SER A 59 5.40 -2.44 -5.05
C SER A 59 4.42 -2.89 -6.12
N LEU A 60 3.87 -1.93 -6.85
CA LEU A 60 3.12 -2.12 -8.08
C LEU A 60 4.08 -2.00 -9.27
N GLU A 61 3.96 -2.91 -10.24
CA GLU A 61 4.78 -2.93 -11.45
C GLU A 61 4.17 -2.10 -12.58
#